data_AF-A0A8D2DB65-F1
#
_entry.id   AF-A0A8D2DB65-F1
#
_cell.length_a   1.000
_cell.length_b   1.000
_cell.length_c   1.000
_cell.angle_alpha   90.00
_cell.angle_beta   90.00
_cell.angle_gamma   90.00
#
_symmetry.space_group_name_H-M   'P 1'
#
loop_
_entity.id
_entity.type
_entity.pdbx_description
1 polymer ?
#
loop_
_entity_poly.entity_id
_entity_poly.type
_entity_poly.pdbx_seq_one_letter_code
_entity_poly.pdbx_strand_id
1 'polypeptide(L)'
;MPFSKQPNHFQSLSLLHWPLSYLAIFWILQPLFIYLLFTSLWPLPAFYFVWLFLDWKTPEQGGRRSAWVRNWCVWTHIRDYFPITILKTKDLPPQHNYLMGVHPHGLLTFGAFCNFCTEATGFSKTFPGITPHLATLSWFFKIPLIRDYLMAKGVCSVSQPAIDYLLSHGTGNLVGIVVGGVGEALQSVPNTTTLILQKRKGFVRTALQHGAHLVPTFTFGETEVYDQVVFHQDSNMYKFQSFFRRIFGFYFCVFYGQGFRQGSLGLLPYSRPIVTVVGEPLPLPQIENPSQEMVDKYHALYMDALHKLFDQHKTRYGCSDAQKLLFL
;
A
#
# COMPACT_ATOMS: atom_id res chain seq x y z
N MET A 1 -19.49 -3.29 21.59
CA MET A 1 -19.14 -3.50 20.16
C MET A 1 -19.77 -4.80 19.71
N PRO A 2 -20.51 -4.87 18.59
CA PRO A 2 -20.92 -6.17 18.07
C PRO A 2 -19.66 -6.98 17.73
N PHE A 3 -19.60 -8.21 18.24
CA PHE A 3 -18.44 -9.08 18.16
C PHE A 3 -17.99 -9.25 16.70
N SER A 4 -16.72 -8.93 16.42
CA SER A 4 -16.07 -9.24 15.14
C SER A 4 -16.24 -10.72 14.84
N LYS A 5 -16.58 -11.06 13.59
CA LYS A 5 -16.72 -12.45 13.16
C LYS A 5 -15.40 -13.19 13.39
N GLN A 6 -15.46 -14.31 14.11
CA GLN A 6 -14.31 -15.19 14.29
C GLN A 6 -13.94 -15.82 12.94
N PRO A 7 -12.70 -15.65 12.46
CA PRO A 7 -12.24 -16.37 11.28
C PRO A 7 -12.13 -17.86 11.61
N ASN A 8 -12.48 -18.73 10.65
CA ASN A 8 -12.10 -20.13 10.77
C ASN A 8 -10.57 -20.30 10.59
N HIS A 9 -10.03 -21.50 10.83
CA HIS A 9 -8.59 -21.74 10.74
C HIS A 9 -8.01 -21.37 9.37
N PHE A 10 -8.73 -21.66 8.29
CA PHE A 10 -8.29 -21.39 6.94
C PHE A 10 -8.28 -19.88 6.62
N GLN A 11 -9.30 -19.13 7.06
CA GLN A 11 -9.32 -17.67 6.99
C GLN A 11 -8.19 -17.07 7.82
N SER A 12 -7.92 -17.63 9.00
CA SER A 12 -6.83 -17.17 9.87
C SER A 12 -5.47 -17.35 9.19
N LEU A 13 -5.23 -18.51 8.56
CA LEU A 13 -4.04 -18.76 7.75
C LEU A 13 -3.96 -17.82 6.54
N SER A 14 -5.10 -17.53 5.90
CA SER A 14 -5.16 -16.60 4.77
C SER A 14 -4.78 -15.17 5.20
N LEU A 15 -5.26 -14.72 6.35
CA LEU A 15 -4.93 -13.40 6.91
C LEU A 15 -3.47 -13.31 7.35
N LEU A 16 -2.91 -14.41 7.88
CA LEU A 16 -1.51 -14.51 8.27
C LEU A 16 -0.58 -14.84 7.09
N HIS A 17 -1.10 -14.98 5.88
CA HIS A 17 -0.30 -15.40 4.72
C HIS A 17 0.91 -14.48 4.49
N TRP A 18 0.78 -13.16 4.58
CA TRP A 18 1.92 -12.25 4.45
C TRP A 18 2.97 -12.39 5.54
N PRO A 19 2.64 -12.21 6.84
CA PRO A 19 3.65 -12.32 7.88
C PRO A 19 4.30 -13.70 7.85
N LEU A 20 3.54 -14.77 7.64
CA LEU A 20 4.10 -16.12 7.51
C LEU A 20 4.99 -16.28 6.27
N SER A 21 4.62 -15.70 5.12
CA SER A 21 5.45 -15.73 3.91
C SER A 21 6.78 -15.01 4.13
N TYR A 22 6.75 -13.82 4.72
CA TYR A 22 7.98 -13.06 4.98
C TYR A 22 8.86 -13.74 6.04
N LEU A 23 8.26 -14.30 7.08
CA LEU A 23 8.98 -15.10 8.08
C LEU A 23 9.61 -16.35 7.45
N ALA A 24 8.89 -17.07 6.60
CA ALA A 24 9.40 -18.23 5.88
C ALA A 24 10.54 -17.84 4.92
N ILE A 25 10.39 -16.75 4.16
CA ILE A 25 11.44 -16.27 3.26
C ILE A 25 12.70 -15.91 4.06
N PHE A 26 12.55 -15.13 5.14
CA PHE A 26 13.69 -14.60 5.88
C PHE A 26 14.39 -15.64 6.76
N TRP A 27 13.62 -16.50 7.45
CA TRP A 27 14.17 -17.43 8.44
C TRP A 27 14.40 -18.84 7.90
N ILE A 28 13.79 -19.20 6.78
CA ILE A 28 13.91 -20.56 6.22
C ILE A 28 14.58 -20.48 4.85
N LEU A 29 13.97 -19.80 3.88
CA LEU A 29 14.44 -19.86 2.49
C LEU A 29 15.79 -19.18 2.30
N GLN A 30 16.02 -18.00 2.88
CA GLN A 30 17.29 -17.30 2.74
C GLN A 30 18.47 -18.05 3.39
N PRO A 31 18.39 -18.51 4.65
CA PRO A 31 19.45 -19.33 5.24
C PRO A 31 19.68 -20.63 4.48
N LEU A 32 18.61 -21.29 4.01
CA LEU A 32 18.73 -22.46 3.16
C LEU A 32 19.49 -22.14 1.86
N PHE A 33 19.16 -21.03 1.20
CA PHE A 33 19.82 -20.62 -0.04
C PHE A 33 21.31 -20.35 0.14
N ILE A 34 21.67 -19.73 1.27
CA ILE A 34 23.07 -19.49 1.65
C ILE A 34 23.75 -20.82 1.97
N TYR A 35 23.11 -21.70 2.74
CA TYR A 35 23.64 -23.03 3.06
C TYR A 35 23.93 -23.86 1.80
N LEU A 36 23.01 -23.83 0.81
CA LEU A 36 23.17 -24.59 -0.43
C LEU A 36 24.43 -24.19 -1.22
N LEU A 37 24.94 -22.95 -1.09
CA LEU A 37 26.21 -22.53 -1.70
C LEU A 37 27.42 -23.35 -1.21
N PHE A 38 27.32 -24.00 -0.06
CA PHE A 38 28.36 -24.82 0.54
C PHE A 38 28.13 -26.33 0.34
N THR A 39 27.21 -26.71 -0.56
CA THR A 39 26.87 -28.11 -0.87
C THR A 39 27.09 -28.41 -2.35
N SER A 40 26.90 -29.66 -2.79
CA SER A 40 26.90 -30.01 -4.22
C SER A 40 25.78 -29.32 -5.02
N LEU A 41 24.78 -28.75 -4.34
CA LEU A 41 23.69 -27.99 -4.94
C LEU A 41 24.00 -26.50 -5.11
N TRP A 42 25.24 -26.05 -4.87
CA TRP A 42 25.67 -24.65 -5.04
C TRP A 42 25.34 -24.01 -6.42
N PRO A 43 25.23 -24.76 -7.54
CA PRO A 43 24.87 -24.13 -8.82
C PRO A 43 23.49 -23.47 -8.78
N LEU A 44 22.53 -24.00 -7.99
CA LEU A 44 21.18 -23.43 -7.88
C LEU A 44 21.19 -21.98 -7.34
N PRO A 45 21.75 -21.70 -6.15
CA PRO A 45 21.85 -20.34 -5.67
C PRO A 45 22.79 -19.48 -6.51
N ALA A 46 23.87 -20.02 -7.05
CA ALA A 46 24.77 -19.26 -7.91
C ALA A 46 24.08 -18.73 -9.17
N PHE A 47 23.34 -19.57 -9.90
CA PHE A 47 22.59 -19.12 -11.08
C PHE A 47 21.53 -18.08 -10.72
N TYR A 48 20.84 -18.25 -9.60
CA TYR A 48 19.89 -17.24 -9.13
C TYR A 48 20.58 -15.91 -8.80
N PHE A 49 21.74 -15.91 -8.13
CA PHE A 49 22.45 -14.67 -7.82
C PHE A 49 23.02 -13.97 -9.08
N VAL A 50 23.48 -14.75 -10.06
CA VAL A 50 23.86 -14.20 -11.37
C VAL A 50 22.66 -13.56 -12.04
N TRP A 51 21.51 -14.26 -12.09
CA TRP A 51 20.28 -13.70 -12.63
C TRP A 51 19.83 -12.45 -11.87
N LEU A 52 19.90 -12.46 -10.53
CA LEU A 52 19.55 -11.34 -9.66
C LEU A 52 20.39 -10.09 -9.98
N PHE A 53 21.68 -10.28 -10.25
CA PHE A 53 22.59 -9.20 -10.63
C PHE A 53 22.23 -8.62 -12.00
N LEU A 54 21.94 -9.48 -12.98
CA LEU A 54 21.53 -9.05 -14.32
C LEU A 54 20.16 -8.34 -14.31
N ASP A 55 19.25 -8.81 -13.46
CA ASP A 55 17.89 -8.28 -13.31
C ASP A 55 17.82 -7.14 -12.27
N TRP A 56 18.95 -6.60 -11.79
CA TRP A 56 18.98 -5.68 -10.65
C TRP A 56 18.05 -4.45 -10.80
N LYS A 57 17.88 -3.94 -12.02
CA LYS A 57 17.08 -2.75 -12.34
C LYS A 57 15.59 -2.99 -12.56
N THR A 58 15.15 -4.24 -12.67
CA THR A 58 13.75 -4.57 -12.96
C THR A 58 12.73 -3.98 -11.98
N PRO A 59 12.99 -3.91 -10.65
CA PRO A 59 12.09 -3.22 -9.71
C PRO A 59 11.86 -1.73 -9.98
N GLU A 60 12.83 -1.07 -10.65
CA GLU A 60 12.76 0.33 -11.06
C GLU A 60 12.15 0.51 -12.47
N GLN A 61 11.77 -0.58 -13.12
CA GLN A 61 11.27 -0.59 -14.51
C GLN A 61 9.87 -1.23 -14.60
N GLY A 62 9.04 -1.03 -13.58
CA GLY A 62 7.67 -1.57 -13.49
C GLY A 62 7.56 -3.01 -13.00
N GLY A 63 8.68 -3.67 -12.74
CA GLY A 63 8.74 -5.00 -12.13
C GLY A 63 8.25 -6.14 -13.03
N ARG A 64 8.04 -7.31 -12.42
CA ARG A 64 7.60 -8.55 -13.08
C ARG A 64 6.25 -9.02 -12.53
N ARG A 65 5.17 -8.38 -12.97
CA ARG A 65 3.79 -8.69 -12.55
C ARG A 65 3.34 -10.06 -13.07
N SER A 66 2.75 -10.87 -12.20
CA SER A 66 2.24 -12.21 -12.54
C SER A 66 0.72 -12.26 -12.42
N ALA A 67 0.04 -12.49 -13.55
CA ALA A 67 -1.41 -12.68 -13.55
C ALA A 67 -1.83 -13.87 -12.65
N TRP A 68 -1.03 -14.95 -12.63
CA TRP A 68 -1.31 -16.11 -11.79
C TRP A 68 -1.26 -15.77 -10.30
N VAL A 69 -0.19 -15.11 -9.83
CA VAL A 69 -0.06 -14.70 -8.42
C VAL A 69 -1.18 -13.74 -8.01
N ARG A 70 -1.54 -12.79 -8.88
CA ARG A 70 -2.61 -11.81 -8.59
C ARG A 70 -4.01 -12.41 -8.52
N ASN A 71 -4.21 -13.61 -9.05
CA ASN A 71 -5.47 -14.36 -9.04
C ASN A 71 -5.49 -15.52 -8.02
N TRP A 72 -4.52 -15.61 -7.09
CA TRP A 72 -4.57 -16.64 -6.05
C TRP A 72 -5.83 -16.52 -5.19
N CYS A 73 -6.44 -17.67 -4.88
CA CYS A 73 -7.66 -17.79 -4.08
C CYS A 73 -7.52 -17.21 -2.67
N VAL A 74 -6.30 -17.19 -2.11
CA VAL A 74 -6.05 -16.57 -0.79
C VAL A 74 -6.47 -15.09 -0.75
N TRP A 75 -6.36 -14.35 -1.87
CA TRP A 75 -6.77 -12.95 -1.94
C TRP A 75 -8.28 -12.77 -1.87
N THR A 76 -9.06 -13.68 -2.47
CA THR A 76 -10.52 -13.63 -2.36
C THR A 76 -10.98 -13.92 -0.92
N HIS A 77 -10.28 -14.80 -0.20
CA HIS A 77 -10.58 -15.05 1.21
C HIS A 77 -10.27 -13.84 2.10
N ILE A 78 -9.17 -13.12 1.85
CA ILE A 78 -8.87 -11.87 2.56
C ILE A 78 -9.95 -10.82 2.26
N ARG A 79 -10.32 -10.65 0.97
CA ARG A 79 -11.41 -9.74 0.56
C ARG A 79 -12.71 -10.05 1.30
N ASP A 80 -13.13 -11.31 1.33
CA ASP A 80 -14.41 -11.72 1.91
C ASP A 80 -14.44 -11.66 3.44
N TYR A 81 -13.26 -11.71 4.07
CA TYR A 81 -13.13 -11.54 5.51
C TYR A 81 -13.36 -10.09 5.96
N PHE A 82 -12.87 -9.13 5.17
CA PHE A 82 -12.98 -7.69 5.42
C PHE A 82 -14.08 -6.98 4.59
N PRO A 83 -15.02 -7.71 4.00
CA PRO A 83 -15.80 -7.25 2.85
C PRO A 83 -15.16 -6.13 1.99
N ILE A 84 -13.98 -6.35 1.41
CA ILE A 84 -13.23 -5.29 0.70
C ILE A 84 -13.91 -4.95 -0.62
N THR A 85 -14.18 -3.66 -0.84
CA THR A 85 -14.78 -3.15 -2.08
C THR A 85 -14.01 -1.95 -2.62
N ILE A 86 -14.07 -1.79 -3.94
CA ILE A 86 -13.56 -0.62 -4.67
C ILE A 86 -14.71 0.08 -5.38
N LEU A 87 -14.81 1.38 -5.20
CA LEU A 87 -15.83 2.23 -5.79
C LEU A 87 -15.16 3.26 -6.68
N LYS A 88 -15.58 3.29 -7.94
CA LYS A 88 -15.12 4.22 -8.95
C LYS A 88 -16.13 5.36 -9.09
N THR A 89 -15.71 6.61 -8.91
CA THR A 89 -16.58 7.78 -9.15
C THR A 89 -16.58 8.23 -10.60
N LYS A 90 -15.46 8.03 -11.32
CA LYS A 90 -15.26 8.39 -12.72
C LYS A 90 -14.37 7.38 -13.45
N ASP A 91 -14.55 7.26 -14.75
CA ASP A 91 -13.66 6.48 -15.59
C ASP A 91 -12.24 7.07 -15.61
N LEU A 92 -11.26 6.19 -15.75
CA LEU A 92 -9.86 6.53 -15.98
C LEU A 92 -9.52 6.13 -17.41
N PRO A 93 -9.54 7.07 -18.38
CA PRO A 93 -9.15 6.79 -19.76
C PRO A 93 -7.71 6.22 -19.87
N PRO A 94 -7.50 5.06 -20.53
CA PRO A 94 -6.18 4.41 -20.61
C PRO A 94 -5.16 5.16 -21.47
N GLN A 95 -5.54 6.29 -22.06
CA GLN A 95 -4.65 7.20 -22.81
C GLN A 95 -3.78 8.04 -21.88
N HIS A 96 -4.11 8.11 -20.58
CA HIS A 96 -3.35 8.89 -19.60
C HIS A 96 -2.67 7.98 -18.58
N ASN A 97 -1.61 8.49 -17.99
CA ASN A 97 -1.00 7.92 -16.78
C ASN A 97 -1.54 8.63 -15.55
N TYR A 98 -1.59 7.91 -14.44
CA TYR A 98 -2.20 8.36 -13.20
C TYR A 98 -1.24 8.21 -12.05
N LEU A 99 -1.21 9.22 -11.19
CA LEU A 99 -0.58 9.14 -9.89
C LEU A 99 -1.65 9.27 -8.81
N MET A 100 -1.90 8.16 -8.12
CA MET A 100 -2.95 8.03 -7.12
C MET A 100 -2.38 8.20 -5.72
N GLY A 101 -2.91 9.14 -4.95
CA GLY A 101 -2.63 9.20 -3.51
C GLY A 101 -3.60 8.29 -2.76
N VAL A 102 -3.07 7.27 -2.09
CA VAL A 102 -3.85 6.30 -1.31
C VAL A 102 -3.85 6.71 0.16
N HIS A 103 -5.04 6.90 0.73
CA HIS A 103 -5.23 7.40 2.09
C HIS A 103 -6.31 6.60 2.84
N PRO A 104 -6.22 6.42 4.17
CA PRO A 104 -5.00 6.50 4.98
C PRO A 104 -4.09 5.28 4.72
N HIS A 105 -2.86 5.29 5.25
CA HIS A 105 -1.99 4.11 5.22
C HIS A 105 -2.56 2.91 5.99
N GLY A 106 -3.11 3.14 7.19
CA GLY A 106 -3.41 2.04 8.11
C GLY A 106 -2.15 1.28 8.55
N LEU A 107 -2.30 0.13 9.21
CA LEU A 107 -1.15 -0.64 9.69
C LEU A 107 -0.56 -1.55 8.60
N LEU A 108 -1.40 -2.33 7.91
CA LEU A 108 -0.99 -3.33 6.91
C LEU A 108 -1.55 -3.06 5.49
N THR A 109 -2.32 -2.00 5.27
CA THR A 109 -2.84 -1.60 3.95
C THR A 109 -3.65 -2.69 3.23
N PHE A 110 -4.53 -3.42 3.93
CA PHE A 110 -5.28 -4.55 3.34
C PHE A 110 -6.15 -4.12 2.15
N GLY A 111 -6.82 -2.97 2.26
CA GLY A 111 -7.65 -2.41 1.20
C GLY A 111 -6.82 -2.07 -0.03
N ALA A 112 -5.79 -1.24 0.14
CA ALA A 112 -4.90 -0.84 -0.95
C ALA A 112 -4.27 -2.05 -1.65
N PHE A 113 -3.81 -3.04 -0.89
CA PHE A 113 -3.28 -4.26 -1.46
C PHE A 113 -4.33 -5.02 -2.28
N CYS A 114 -5.49 -5.34 -1.69
CA CYS A 114 -6.47 -6.18 -2.37
C CYS A 114 -6.95 -5.49 -3.65
N ASN A 115 -7.10 -4.17 -3.60
CA ASN A 115 -7.57 -3.35 -4.71
C ASN A 115 -6.52 -3.15 -5.82
N PHE A 116 -5.27 -2.88 -5.48
CA PHE A 116 -4.27 -2.45 -6.46
C PHE A 116 -3.21 -3.51 -6.79
N CYS A 117 -3.03 -4.52 -5.92
CA CYS A 117 -2.04 -5.57 -6.13
C CYS A 117 -2.66 -6.88 -6.63
N THR A 118 -3.98 -7.09 -6.48
CA THR A 118 -4.63 -8.36 -6.84
C THR A 118 -5.80 -8.17 -7.78
N GLU A 119 -6.41 -9.25 -8.25
CA GLU A 119 -7.69 -9.22 -8.95
C GLU A 119 -8.88 -9.58 -8.04
N ALA A 120 -8.68 -9.67 -6.71
CA ALA A 120 -9.72 -10.12 -5.78
C ALA A 120 -10.98 -9.22 -5.83
N THR A 121 -10.81 -7.90 -5.99
CA THR A 121 -11.93 -6.95 -6.13
C THR A 121 -12.27 -6.63 -7.59
N GLY A 122 -11.68 -7.36 -8.55
CA GLY A 122 -11.95 -7.20 -9.97
C GLY A 122 -11.45 -5.87 -10.56
N PHE A 123 -10.29 -5.38 -10.12
CA PHE A 123 -9.73 -4.09 -10.56
C PHE A 123 -9.76 -3.92 -12.08
N SER A 124 -9.33 -4.94 -12.83
CA SER A 124 -9.29 -4.90 -14.30
C SER A 124 -10.67 -4.71 -14.95
N LYS A 125 -11.75 -5.12 -14.28
CA LYS A 125 -13.13 -4.89 -14.73
C LYS A 125 -13.60 -3.48 -14.36
N THR A 126 -13.21 -2.99 -13.18
CA THR A 126 -13.59 -1.64 -12.69
C THR A 126 -12.88 -0.54 -13.48
N PHE A 127 -11.61 -0.75 -13.83
CA PHE A 127 -10.77 0.17 -14.60
C PHE A 127 -10.15 -0.54 -15.82
N PRO A 128 -10.94 -0.76 -16.89
CA PRO A 128 -10.45 -1.43 -18.10
C PRO A 128 -9.29 -0.68 -18.73
N GLY A 129 -8.23 -1.40 -19.10
CA GLY A 129 -7.03 -0.81 -19.73
C GLY A 129 -6.07 -0.11 -18.77
N ILE A 130 -6.36 -0.09 -17.46
CA ILE A 130 -5.47 0.49 -16.45
C ILE A 130 -4.62 -0.61 -15.78
N THR A 131 -3.32 -0.38 -15.67
CA THR A 131 -2.39 -1.24 -14.95
C THR A 131 -2.00 -0.59 -13.61
N PRO A 132 -2.45 -1.16 -12.47
CA PRO A 132 -2.13 -0.62 -11.17
C PRO A 132 -0.73 -1.06 -10.71
N HIS A 133 0.00 -0.12 -10.12
CA HIS A 133 1.31 -0.31 -9.49
C HIS A 133 1.29 0.34 -8.11
N LEU A 134 1.19 -0.47 -7.04
CA LEU A 134 1.29 0.06 -5.68
C LEU A 134 2.77 0.24 -5.33
N ALA A 135 3.18 1.45 -4.97
CA ALA A 135 4.55 1.79 -4.65
C ALA A 135 4.85 1.54 -3.16
N THR A 136 5.95 0.84 -2.87
CA THR A 136 6.42 0.59 -1.51
C THR A 136 7.92 0.88 -1.36
N LEU A 137 8.42 0.77 -0.13
CA LEU A 137 9.80 1.09 0.23
C LEU A 137 10.82 0.34 -0.65
N SER A 138 11.73 1.08 -1.27
CA SER A 138 12.75 0.55 -2.20
C SER A 138 13.66 -0.51 -1.58
N TRP A 139 13.83 -0.51 -0.26
CA TRP A 139 14.69 -1.45 0.46
C TRP A 139 14.22 -2.90 0.30
N PHE A 140 12.91 -3.17 0.24
CA PHE A 140 12.39 -4.52 0.05
C PHE A 140 12.84 -5.16 -1.27
N PHE A 141 13.11 -4.34 -2.29
CA PHE A 141 13.55 -4.81 -3.61
C PHE A 141 15.04 -5.17 -3.66
N LYS A 142 15.80 -4.92 -2.59
CA LYS A 142 17.20 -5.36 -2.44
C LYS A 142 17.32 -6.77 -1.84
N ILE A 143 16.23 -7.31 -1.31
CA ILE A 143 16.24 -8.59 -0.62
C ILE A 143 15.82 -9.71 -1.58
N PRO A 144 16.67 -10.74 -1.78
CA PRO A 144 16.34 -11.91 -2.59
C PRO A 144 15.01 -12.54 -2.19
N LEU A 145 14.26 -13.05 -3.17
CA LEU A 145 12.93 -13.68 -3.05
C LEU A 145 11.81 -12.71 -2.61
N ILE A 146 12.07 -11.80 -1.66
CA ILE A 146 11.09 -10.77 -1.25
C ILE A 146 10.78 -9.85 -2.43
N ARG A 147 11.82 -9.37 -3.15
CA ARG A 147 11.64 -8.52 -4.33
C ARG A 147 10.74 -9.15 -5.39
N ASP A 148 10.93 -10.45 -5.64
CA ASP A 148 10.21 -11.18 -6.68
C ASP A 148 8.78 -11.45 -6.25
N TYR A 149 8.57 -11.77 -4.97
CA TYR A 149 7.25 -11.92 -4.41
C TYR A 149 6.44 -10.62 -4.45
N LEU A 150 7.07 -9.47 -4.19
CA LEU A 150 6.44 -8.15 -4.33
C LEU A 150 6.11 -7.82 -5.78
N MET A 151 7.09 -7.94 -6.68
CA MET A 151 6.91 -7.67 -8.11
C MET A 151 5.84 -8.56 -8.75
N ALA A 152 5.75 -9.83 -8.36
CA ALA A 152 4.72 -10.75 -8.85
C ALA A 152 3.30 -10.25 -8.56
N LYS A 153 3.12 -9.51 -7.45
CA LYS A 153 1.85 -8.88 -7.05
C LYS A 153 1.65 -7.50 -7.71
N GLY A 154 2.56 -7.07 -8.59
CA GLY A 154 2.51 -5.74 -9.24
C GLY A 154 2.97 -4.59 -8.34
N VAL A 155 3.59 -4.88 -7.19
CA VAL A 155 4.15 -3.84 -6.31
C VAL A 155 5.46 -3.34 -6.91
N CYS A 156 5.65 -2.02 -6.92
CA CYS A 156 6.85 -1.36 -7.44
C CYS A 156 7.59 -0.57 -6.36
N SER A 157 8.77 -0.08 -6.69
CA SER A 157 9.50 0.83 -5.82
C SER A 157 8.87 2.22 -5.79
N VAL A 158 8.87 2.86 -4.62
CA VAL A 158 8.52 4.29 -4.45
C VAL A 158 9.70 5.23 -4.75
N SER A 159 10.79 4.73 -5.33
CA SER A 159 11.91 5.58 -5.74
C SER A 159 11.51 6.46 -6.92
N GLN A 160 12.09 7.66 -7.01
CA GLN A 160 11.84 8.59 -8.11
C GLN A 160 12.08 7.94 -9.49
N PRO A 161 13.20 7.20 -9.73
CA PRO A 161 13.42 6.56 -11.03
C PRO A 161 12.34 5.55 -11.42
N ALA A 162 11.78 4.82 -10.45
CA ALA A 162 10.74 3.84 -10.72
C ALA A 162 9.40 4.49 -11.11
N ILE A 163 9.04 5.56 -10.41
CA ILE A 163 7.84 6.34 -10.72
C ILE A 163 8.01 7.03 -12.07
N ASP A 164 9.17 7.66 -12.32
CA ASP A 164 9.47 8.31 -13.59
C ASP A 164 9.40 7.34 -14.76
N TYR A 165 9.96 6.14 -14.61
CA TYR A 165 9.88 5.10 -15.64
C TYR A 165 8.42 4.74 -15.95
N LEU A 166 7.61 4.45 -14.93
CA LEU A 166 6.20 4.08 -15.10
C LEU A 166 5.35 5.19 -15.72
N LEU A 167 5.66 6.46 -15.44
CA LEU A 167 4.91 7.58 -16.00
C LEU A 167 5.37 8.00 -17.40
N SER A 168 6.59 7.60 -17.82
CA SER A 168 7.16 7.90 -19.13
C SER A 168 7.09 6.76 -20.15
N HIS A 169 6.86 5.52 -19.70
CA HIS A 169 6.84 4.34 -20.56
C HIS A 169 5.43 3.76 -20.70
N GLY A 170 4.80 4.06 -21.84
CA GLY A 170 3.43 3.63 -22.15
C GLY A 170 2.36 4.50 -21.50
N THR A 171 1.10 4.12 -21.70
CA THR A 171 -0.07 4.80 -21.13
C THR A 171 -0.92 3.82 -20.32
N GLY A 172 -1.84 4.33 -19.51
CA GLY A 172 -2.72 3.51 -18.69
C GLY A 172 -2.06 3.00 -17.41
N ASN A 173 -0.87 3.48 -17.05
CA ASN A 173 -0.23 3.15 -15.78
C ASN A 173 -0.87 3.97 -14.65
N LEU A 174 -1.23 3.28 -13.56
CA LEU A 174 -1.72 3.91 -12.33
C LEU A 174 -0.77 3.61 -11.18
N VAL A 175 0.01 4.61 -10.79
CA VAL A 175 0.98 4.50 -9.70
C VAL A 175 0.33 4.95 -8.39
N GLY A 176 0.03 4.00 -7.51
CA GLY A 176 -0.52 4.25 -6.18
C GLY A 176 0.57 4.53 -5.16
N ILE A 177 0.54 5.68 -4.51
CA ILE A 177 1.48 6.06 -3.45
C ILE A 177 0.70 6.29 -2.16
N VAL A 178 1.10 5.59 -1.10
CA VAL A 178 0.58 5.83 0.24
C VAL A 178 1.32 7.04 0.85
N VAL A 179 0.74 8.23 0.67
CA VAL A 179 1.48 9.52 0.79
C VAL A 179 1.99 9.79 2.21
N GLY A 180 1.20 9.49 3.24
CA GLY A 180 1.64 9.66 4.62
C GLY A 180 2.70 8.67 5.08
N GLY A 181 2.82 7.54 4.36
CA GLY A 181 3.82 6.51 4.58
C GLY A 181 3.89 6.04 6.03
N VAL A 182 5.12 5.84 6.50
CA VAL A 182 5.42 5.40 7.88
C VAL A 182 4.84 6.34 8.95
N GLY A 183 4.72 7.64 8.66
CA GLY A 183 4.21 8.60 9.63
C GLY A 183 2.75 8.32 9.99
N GLU A 184 1.91 8.04 8.98
CA GLU A 184 0.51 7.64 9.20
C GLU A 184 0.40 6.26 9.82
N ALA A 185 1.23 5.30 9.40
CA ALA A 185 1.22 3.95 9.97
C ALA A 185 1.48 3.96 11.49
N LEU A 186 2.39 4.83 11.97
CA LEU A 186 2.69 5.00 13.39
C LEU A 186 1.54 5.62 14.21
N GLN A 187 0.56 6.23 13.54
CA GLN A 187 -0.59 6.89 14.14
C GLN A 187 -1.91 6.23 13.70
N SER A 188 -1.84 5.01 13.14
CA SER A 188 -3.00 4.24 12.68
C SER A 188 -3.79 3.71 13.86
N VAL A 189 -4.72 4.52 14.36
CA VAL A 189 -5.69 4.12 15.39
C VAL A 189 -7.13 4.27 14.88
N PRO A 190 -8.08 3.42 15.33
CA PRO A 190 -9.46 3.45 14.86
C PRO A 190 -10.12 4.83 14.97
N ASN A 191 -11.04 5.14 14.05
CA ASN A 191 -11.78 6.41 13.97
C ASN A 191 -10.91 7.65 13.71
N THR A 192 -9.68 7.47 13.26
CA THR A 192 -8.80 8.59 12.91
C THR A 192 -9.00 8.99 11.46
N THR A 193 -9.17 10.30 11.23
CA THR A 193 -9.33 10.89 9.89
C THR A 193 -8.30 12.00 9.66
N THR A 194 -7.12 11.79 10.23
CA THR A 194 -5.98 12.69 10.15
C THR A 194 -4.95 12.10 9.22
N LEU A 195 -4.63 12.81 8.15
CA LEU A 195 -3.69 12.37 7.11
C LEU A 195 -2.44 13.25 7.13
N ILE A 196 -1.27 12.63 6.96
CA ILE A 196 0.00 13.35 6.81
C ILE A 196 0.17 13.68 5.32
N LEU A 197 -0.36 14.83 4.94
CA LEU A 197 -0.46 15.27 3.55
C LEU A 197 -0.02 16.72 3.34
N GLN A 198 -0.20 17.61 4.33
CA GLN A 198 -0.10 19.06 4.15
C GLN A 198 1.26 19.50 3.59
N LYS A 199 2.33 18.81 4.01
CA LYS A 199 3.71 19.07 3.58
C LYS A 199 4.23 18.11 2.51
N ARG A 200 3.44 17.10 2.11
CA ARG A 200 3.87 15.99 1.23
C ARG A 200 3.59 16.29 -0.24
N LYS A 201 4.31 17.25 -0.83
CA LYS A 201 4.02 17.75 -2.19
C LYS A 201 4.81 17.06 -3.33
N GLY A 202 5.70 16.12 -3.00
CA GLY A 202 6.59 15.47 -3.98
C GLY A 202 5.84 14.68 -5.07
N PHE A 203 4.73 14.06 -4.72
CA PHE A 203 3.91 13.30 -5.67
C PHE A 203 3.22 14.23 -6.70
N VAL A 204 2.77 15.42 -6.27
CA VAL A 204 2.21 16.46 -7.16
C VAL A 204 3.27 16.99 -8.11
N ARG A 205 4.47 17.26 -7.59
CA ARG A 205 5.62 17.67 -8.42
C ARG A 205 5.90 16.63 -9.51
N THR A 206 5.97 15.36 -9.14
CA THR A 206 6.21 14.25 -10.09
C THR A 206 5.08 14.16 -11.11
N ALA A 207 3.82 14.27 -10.68
CA ALA A 207 2.67 14.26 -11.59
C ALA A 207 2.73 15.41 -12.62
N LEU A 208 3.10 16.62 -12.21
CA LEU A 208 3.31 17.76 -13.13
C LEU A 208 4.45 17.50 -14.12
N GLN A 209 5.56 16.89 -13.68
CA GLN A 209 6.70 16.60 -14.56
C GLN A 209 6.37 15.66 -15.72
N HIS A 210 5.43 14.73 -15.48
CA HIS A 210 5.03 13.71 -16.46
C HIS A 210 3.66 13.97 -17.09
N GLY A 211 2.95 15.04 -16.70
CA GLY A 211 1.56 15.27 -17.12
C GLY A 211 0.60 14.16 -16.65
N ALA A 212 0.96 13.45 -15.57
CA ALA A 212 0.13 12.38 -15.02
C ALA A 212 -1.04 12.98 -14.23
N HIS A 213 -2.23 12.44 -14.41
CA HIS A 213 -3.41 12.93 -13.69
C HIS A 213 -3.34 12.49 -12.22
N LEU A 214 -3.68 13.40 -11.31
CA LEU A 214 -3.73 13.07 -9.88
C LEU A 214 -5.08 12.43 -9.54
N VAL A 215 -5.07 11.32 -8.80
CA VAL A 215 -6.29 10.63 -8.39
C VAL A 215 -6.39 10.62 -6.86
N PRO A 216 -7.32 11.38 -6.25
CA PRO A 216 -7.55 11.31 -4.82
C PRO A 216 -8.30 10.02 -4.48
N THR A 217 -7.76 9.23 -3.56
CA THR A 217 -8.38 7.97 -3.13
C THR A 217 -8.43 7.88 -1.61
N PHE A 218 -9.60 7.54 -1.07
CA PHE A 218 -9.80 7.36 0.37
C PHE A 218 -10.34 5.96 0.68
N THR A 219 -9.80 5.31 1.70
CA THR A 219 -10.19 3.95 2.13
C THR A 219 -10.79 3.99 3.53
N PHE A 220 -12.12 3.85 3.60
CA PHE A 220 -12.86 3.75 4.87
C PHE A 220 -12.66 2.35 5.48
N GLY A 221 -12.52 2.27 6.80
CA GLY A 221 -12.37 1.00 7.52
C GLY A 221 -10.93 0.46 7.61
N GLU A 222 -9.97 1.08 6.91
CA GLU A 222 -8.57 0.62 6.89
C GLU A 222 -7.87 0.76 8.25
N THR A 223 -8.23 1.76 9.05
CA THR A 223 -7.65 2.03 10.39
C THR A 223 -8.35 1.25 11.51
N GLU A 224 -9.45 0.57 11.20
CA GLU A 224 -10.37 -0.05 12.15
C GLU A 224 -10.12 -1.56 12.32
N VAL A 225 -9.22 -2.12 11.50
CA VAL A 225 -8.91 -3.56 11.48
C VAL A 225 -7.93 -4.00 12.58
N TYR A 226 -7.29 -3.05 13.26
CA TYR A 226 -6.41 -3.30 14.40
C TYR A 226 -6.49 -2.16 15.41
N ASP A 227 -6.22 -2.48 16.67
CA ASP A 227 -5.85 -1.50 17.68
C ASP A 227 -4.33 -1.36 17.73
N GLN A 228 -3.85 -0.14 17.93
CA GLN A 228 -2.42 0.16 18.01
C GLN A 228 -2.11 0.94 19.28
N VAL A 229 -1.00 0.59 19.93
CA VAL A 229 -0.47 1.35 21.06
C VAL A 229 0.33 2.53 20.51
N VAL A 230 -0.14 3.75 20.79
CA VAL A 230 0.57 4.98 20.46
C VAL A 230 1.36 5.43 21.68
N PHE A 231 2.67 5.56 21.51
CA PHE A 231 3.57 5.96 22.57
C PHE A 231 3.69 7.49 22.65
N HIS A 232 3.57 8.05 23.87
CA HIS A 232 3.77 9.49 24.10
C HIS A 232 5.20 9.90 23.71
N GLN A 233 5.37 11.11 23.17
CA GLN A 233 6.66 11.59 22.64
C GLN A 233 7.80 11.56 23.68
N ASP A 234 7.46 11.78 24.95
CA ASP A 234 8.42 11.77 26.05
C ASP A 234 8.84 10.36 26.51
N SER A 235 8.12 9.31 26.07
CA SER A 235 8.36 7.95 26.51
C SER A 235 9.64 7.34 25.91
N ASN A 236 10.29 6.45 26.68
CA ASN A 236 11.46 5.71 26.20
C ASN A 236 11.13 4.83 24.98
N MET A 237 9.90 4.30 24.91
CA MET A 237 9.47 3.50 23.78
C MET A 237 9.32 4.33 22.50
N TYR A 238 8.81 5.56 22.59
CA TYR A 238 8.78 6.48 21.44
C TYR A 238 10.18 6.83 20.96
N LYS A 239 11.12 7.10 21.88
CA LYS A 239 12.53 7.35 21.56
C LYS A 239 13.17 6.14 20.87
N PHE A 240 12.90 4.93 21.36
CA PHE A 240 13.36 3.69 20.74
C PHE A 240 12.77 3.50 19.34
N GLN A 241 11.45 3.66 19.17
CA GLN A 241 10.78 3.55 17.87
C GLN A 241 11.35 4.57 16.86
N SER A 242 11.60 5.80 17.30
CA SER A 242 12.21 6.86 16.48
C SER A 242 13.65 6.52 16.07
N PHE A 243 14.45 6.00 17.01
CA PHE A 243 15.81 5.54 16.74
C PHE A 243 15.83 4.37 15.75
N PHE A 244 15.00 3.36 15.98
CA PHE A 244 14.85 2.18 15.14
C PHE A 244 14.46 2.56 13.72
N ARG A 245 13.44 3.42 13.57
CA ARG A 245 13.02 3.97 12.27
C ARG A 245 14.15 4.68 11.55
N ARG A 246 14.98 5.45 12.26
CA ARG A 246 16.11 6.18 11.67
C ARG A 246 17.19 5.24 11.13
N ILE A 247 17.45 4.11 11.82
CA ILE A 247 18.48 3.15 11.40
C ILE A 247 17.97 2.26 10.26
N PHE A 248 16.80 1.67 10.43
CA PHE A 248 16.36 0.59 9.56
C PHE A 248 15.40 1.04 8.45
N GLY A 249 14.86 2.26 8.54
CA GLY A 249 13.92 2.78 7.54
C GLY A 249 12.53 2.13 7.58
N PHE A 250 12.30 1.16 8.46
CA PHE A 250 10.99 0.58 8.77
C PHE A 250 10.61 0.82 10.24
N TYR A 251 9.33 0.67 10.55
CA TYR A 251 8.79 1.01 11.86
C TYR A 251 8.50 -0.22 12.71
N PHE A 252 8.59 -0.02 14.03
CA PHE A 252 8.14 -0.97 15.02
C PHE A 252 6.80 -0.50 15.58
N CYS A 253 5.72 -1.23 15.33
CA CYS A 253 4.41 -0.96 15.94
C CYS A 253 4.06 -2.06 16.93
N VAL A 254 3.45 -1.67 18.05
CA VAL A 254 2.77 -2.61 18.95
C VAL A 254 1.28 -2.50 18.66
N PHE A 255 0.70 -3.56 18.13
CA PHE A 255 -0.69 -3.62 17.72
C PHE A 255 -1.29 -4.97 18.10
N TYR A 256 -2.62 -4.99 18.20
CA TYR A 256 -3.38 -6.18 18.51
C TYR A 256 -4.74 -6.12 17.84
N GLY A 257 -5.32 -7.29 17.64
CA GLY A 257 -6.69 -7.46 17.22
C GLY A 257 -7.29 -8.63 17.98
N GLN A 258 -7.95 -9.53 17.27
CA GLN A 258 -8.51 -10.75 17.84
C GLN A 258 -7.54 -11.93 17.80
N GLY A 259 -7.73 -12.88 18.72
CA GLY A 259 -7.07 -14.18 18.71
C GLY A 259 -7.92 -15.26 18.06
N PHE A 260 -7.37 -16.48 18.02
CA PHE A 260 -8.03 -17.66 17.44
C PHE A 260 -9.25 -18.15 18.23
N ARG A 261 -9.44 -17.66 19.46
CA ARG A 261 -10.62 -17.95 20.29
C ARG A 261 -11.49 -16.72 20.40
N GLN A 262 -12.81 -16.91 20.46
CA GLN A 262 -13.76 -15.81 20.56
C GLN A 262 -13.49 -14.99 21.82
N GLY A 263 -13.35 -13.67 21.66
CA GLY A 263 -13.08 -12.74 22.77
C GLY A 263 -11.63 -12.70 23.26
N SER A 264 -10.72 -13.50 22.70
CA SER A 264 -9.29 -13.41 23.01
C SER A 264 -8.61 -12.28 22.21
N LEU A 265 -7.58 -11.67 22.80
CA LEU A 265 -6.66 -10.76 22.11
C LEU A 265 -5.60 -11.56 21.34
N GLY A 266 -5.17 -11.04 20.19
CA GLY A 266 -4.17 -11.68 19.35
C GLY A 266 -3.68 -10.81 18.19
N LEU A 267 -3.11 -11.44 17.17
CA LEU A 267 -2.57 -10.76 15.99
C LEU A 267 -3.48 -10.84 14.76
N LEU A 268 -4.64 -11.50 14.86
CA LEU A 268 -5.59 -11.52 13.74
C LEU A 268 -6.36 -10.19 13.71
N PRO A 269 -6.59 -9.63 12.52
CA PRO A 269 -7.29 -8.36 12.38
C PRO A 269 -8.77 -8.51 12.75
N TYR A 270 -9.45 -7.43 13.09
CA TYR A 270 -10.90 -7.40 13.22
C TYR A 270 -11.58 -7.50 11.84
N SER A 271 -12.68 -8.25 11.76
CA SER A 271 -13.51 -8.31 10.55
C SER A 271 -14.35 -7.03 10.48
N ARG A 272 -13.83 -6.04 9.76
CA ARG A 272 -14.48 -4.75 9.48
C ARG A 272 -14.53 -4.54 7.97
N PRO A 273 -15.65 -4.00 7.43
CA PRO A 273 -15.73 -3.60 6.03
C PRO A 273 -14.64 -2.60 5.67
N ILE A 274 -13.95 -2.82 4.55
CA ILE A 274 -12.98 -1.87 3.97
C ILE A 274 -13.49 -1.40 2.62
N VAL A 275 -13.68 -0.10 2.44
CA VAL A 275 -14.23 0.49 1.22
C VAL A 275 -13.28 1.55 0.68
N THR A 276 -12.66 1.28 -0.46
CA THR A 276 -11.83 2.24 -1.17
C THR A 276 -12.67 2.99 -2.20
N VAL A 277 -12.78 4.31 -2.05
CA VAL A 277 -13.40 5.20 -3.03
C VAL A 277 -12.28 5.87 -3.84
N VAL A 278 -12.28 5.62 -5.14
CA VAL A 278 -11.39 6.23 -6.12
C VAL A 278 -12.09 7.43 -6.71
N GLY A 279 -11.54 8.62 -6.43
CA GLY A 279 -12.09 9.90 -6.84
C GLY A 279 -11.88 10.24 -8.32
N GLU A 280 -12.41 11.41 -8.70
CA GLU A 280 -12.27 11.94 -10.05
C GLU A 280 -10.82 12.34 -10.34
N PRO A 281 -10.25 11.95 -11.49
CA PRO A 281 -8.89 12.35 -11.85
C PRO A 281 -8.81 13.86 -12.08
N LEU A 282 -7.82 14.50 -11.48
CA LEU A 282 -7.45 15.89 -11.71
C LEU A 282 -6.44 15.95 -12.88
N PRO A 283 -6.81 16.53 -14.04
CA PRO A 283 -5.89 16.68 -15.16
C PRO A 283 -4.79 17.68 -14.83
N LEU A 284 -3.54 17.33 -15.15
CA LEU A 284 -2.37 18.19 -14.94
C LEU A 284 -1.67 18.45 -16.27
N PRO A 285 -1.15 19.66 -16.50
CA PRO A 285 -0.25 19.91 -17.61
C PRO A 285 1.10 19.22 -17.36
N GLN A 286 1.79 18.86 -18.45
CA GLN A 286 3.18 18.40 -18.36
C GLN A 286 4.14 19.59 -18.34
N ILE A 287 4.94 19.70 -17.29
CA ILE A 287 5.89 20.80 -17.07
C ILE A 287 7.16 20.22 -16.45
N GLU A 288 8.26 20.24 -17.19
CA GLU A 288 9.55 19.63 -16.79
C GLU A 288 10.07 20.16 -15.44
N ASN A 289 9.97 21.47 -15.24
CA ASN A 289 10.46 22.16 -14.04
C ASN A 289 9.33 22.99 -13.40
N PRO A 290 8.37 22.36 -12.70
CA PRO A 290 7.23 23.08 -12.14
C PRO A 290 7.66 23.97 -10.98
N SER A 291 7.18 25.22 -10.97
CA SER A 291 7.46 26.16 -9.88
C SER A 291 6.81 25.69 -8.56
N GLN A 292 7.36 26.14 -7.43
CA GLN A 292 6.78 25.79 -6.12
C GLN A 292 5.34 26.28 -5.97
N GLU A 293 5.03 27.48 -6.49
CA GLU A 293 3.66 28.03 -6.52
C GLU A 293 2.69 27.14 -7.28
N MET A 294 3.14 26.56 -8.39
CA MET A 294 2.31 25.66 -9.19
C MET A 294 2.08 24.33 -8.48
N VAL A 295 3.13 23.76 -7.89
CA VAL A 295 3.01 22.57 -7.04
C VAL A 295 2.03 22.82 -5.90
N ASP A 296 2.10 23.99 -5.26
CA ASP A 296 1.22 24.37 -4.16
C ASP A 296 -0.23 24.52 -4.60
N LYS A 297 -0.47 25.14 -5.77
CA LYS A 297 -1.80 25.26 -6.37
C LYS A 297 -2.43 23.89 -6.61
N TYR A 298 -1.74 22.99 -7.32
CA TYR A 298 -2.30 21.66 -7.63
C TYR A 298 -2.40 20.77 -6.39
N HIS A 299 -1.51 20.94 -5.42
CA HIS A 299 -1.62 20.26 -4.13
C HIS A 299 -2.86 20.72 -3.35
N ALA A 300 -3.18 22.01 -3.34
CA ALA A 300 -4.40 22.53 -2.74
C ALA A 300 -5.65 21.99 -3.42
N LEU A 301 -5.67 21.93 -4.77
CA LEU A 301 -6.77 21.31 -5.53
C LEU A 301 -6.93 19.83 -5.21
N TYR A 302 -5.82 19.10 -5.06
CA TYR A 302 -5.83 17.69 -4.65
C TYR A 302 -6.42 17.51 -3.24
N MET A 303 -6.02 18.34 -2.29
CA MET A 303 -6.52 18.29 -0.91
C MET A 303 -8.02 18.60 -0.84
N ASP A 304 -8.49 19.61 -1.60
CA ASP A 304 -9.91 19.95 -1.69
C ASP A 304 -10.73 18.80 -2.30
N ALA A 305 -10.24 18.20 -3.39
CA ALA A 305 -10.88 17.05 -4.02
C ALA A 305 -10.96 15.85 -3.06
N LEU A 306 -9.90 15.58 -2.29
CA LEU A 306 -9.89 14.51 -1.29
C LEU A 306 -10.85 14.79 -0.12
N HIS A 307 -10.91 16.04 0.36
CA HIS A 307 -11.85 16.44 1.41
C HIS A 307 -13.31 16.28 0.95
N LYS A 308 -13.63 16.74 -0.27
CA LYS A 308 -14.94 16.56 -0.89
C LYS A 308 -15.30 15.08 -1.06
N LEU A 309 -14.35 14.26 -1.52
CA LEU A 309 -14.54 12.83 -1.68
C LEU A 309 -14.87 12.16 -0.35
N PHE A 310 -14.15 12.52 0.71
CA PHE A 310 -14.42 12.04 2.06
C PHE A 310 -15.81 12.44 2.54
N ASP A 311 -16.15 13.74 2.51
CA ASP A 311 -17.43 14.25 3.01
C ASP A 311 -18.64 13.62 2.31
N GLN A 312 -18.55 13.38 0.99
CA GLN A 312 -19.62 12.75 0.23
C GLN A 312 -19.92 11.30 0.64
N HIS A 313 -18.95 10.60 1.24
CA HIS A 313 -19.04 9.16 1.50
C HIS A 313 -18.97 8.80 3.00
N LYS A 314 -18.54 9.71 3.88
CA LYS A 314 -18.23 9.43 5.28
C LYS A 314 -19.40 8.82 6.06
N THR A 315 -20.60 9.37 5.91
CA THR A 315 -21.80 8.91 6.64
C THR A 315 -22.24 7.52 6.19
N ARG A 316 -22.09 7.22 4.89
CA ARG A 316 -22.41 5.91 4.31
C ARG A 316 -21.49 4.80 4.84
N TYR A 317 -20.25 5.13 5.20
CA TYR A 317 -19.23 4.17 5.63
C TYR A 317 -18.86 4.27 7.11
N GLY A 318 -19.80 4.76 7.94
CA GLY A 318 -19.74 4.62 9.39
C GLY A 318 -19.07 5.78 10.13
N CYS A 319 -18.63 6.83 9.44
CA CYS A 319 -18.19 8.07 10.08
C CYS A 319 -19.40 8.93 10.47
N SER A 320 -19.26 9.72 11.53
CA SER A 320 -20.30 10.70 11.89
C SER A 320 -20.32 11.89 10.92
N ASP A 321 -21.46 12.57 10.78
CA ASP A 321 -21.57 13.76 9.93
C ASP A 321 -20.65 14.90 10.39
N ALA A 322 -20.44 15.02 11.71
CA ALA A 322 -19.54 16.00 12.32
C ALA A 322 -18.04 15.67 12.13
N GLN A 323 -17.70 14.45 11.72
CA GLN A 323 -16.32 14.03 11.53
C GLN A 323 -15.70 14.76 10.33
N LYS A 324 -14.48 15.26 10.51
CA LYS A 324 -13.75 16.06 9.51
C LYS A 324 -12.46 15.37 9.11
N LEU A 325 -12.10 15.51 7.84
CA LEU A 325 -10.79 15.10 7.34
C LEU A 325 -9.77 16.20 7.68
N LEU A 326 -8.73 15.84 8.43
CA LEU A 326 -7.67 16.76 8.84
C LEU A 326 -6.36 16.43 8.11
N PHE A 327 -5.63 17.47 7.72
CA PHE A 327 -4.34 17.33 7.05
C PHE A 327 -3.22 17.88 7.94
N LEU A 328 -2.19 17.07 8.18
CA LEU A 328 -0.96 17.40 8.93
C LEU A 328 0.28 17.48 8.02
#